data_AF-C5LRE0-F1
#
_entry.id   AF-C5LRE0-F1
#
_cell.length_a   1.000
_cell.length_b   1.000
_cell.length_c   1.000
_cell.angle_alpha   90.00
_cell.angle_beta   90.00
_cell.angle_gamma   90.00
#
_symmetry.space_group_name_H-M   'P 1'
#
loop_
_entity.id
_entity.type
_entity.pdbx_description
1 polymer ?
#
loop_
_entity_poly.entity_id
_entity_poly.type
_entity_poly.pdbx_seq_one_letter_code
_entity_poly.pdbx_strand_id
1 'polypeptide(L)'
;ELGVYDCRPRDAPDARFKMSLDMGRTSLSMRQIEAALDKLRDEYRGESYHIVKKNCNHFSDALCRAIIGRPLPPWVNRLAWWGSW
;
A
#
# COMPACT_ATOMS: atom_id res chain seq x y z
N GLU A 1 -1.66 5.40 -16.95
CA GLU A 1 -0.42 5.64 -16.16
C GLU A 1 -0.76 6.64 -15.05
N LEU A 2 -0.33 6.54 -13.78
CA LEU A 2 0.55 5.56 -13.11
C LEU A 2 -0.21 4.80 -11.99
N GLY A 3 0.06 3.49 -11.89
CA GLY A 3 -0.42 2.60 -10.83
C GLY A 3 0.65 2.41 -9.75
N VAL A 4 0.95 1.17 -9.39
CA VAL A 4 2.03 0.84 -8.44
C VAL A 4 3.41 1.04 -9.09
N TYR A 5 4.31 1.75 -8.41
CA TYR A 5 5.69 2.00 -8.83
C TYR A 5 6.65 1.95 -7.63
N ASP A 6 7.96 1.90 -7.89
CA ASP A 6 9.01 1.96 -6.87
C ASP A 6 9.72 3.32 -6.84
N CYS A 7 10.19 3.69 -5.65
CA CYS A 7 11.00 4.89 -5.42
C CYS A 7 11.95 4.63 -4.25
N ARG A 8 12.91 5.54 -4.04
CA ARG A 8 13.74 5.49 -2.83
C ARG A 8 12.86 5.70 -1.59
N PRO A 9 13.09 4.94 -0.50
CA PRO A 9 12.34 5.15 0.72
C PRO A 9 12.38 6.62 1.16
N ARG A 10 11.21 7.18 1.50
CA ARG A 10 11.02 8.58 1.94
C ARG A 10 11.11 9.65 0.85
N ASP A 11 11.25 9.24 -0.41
CA ASP A 11 11.45 10.13 -1.57
C ASP A 11 10.36 9.94 -2.64
N ALA A 12 9.13 9.64 -2.20
CA ALA A 12 8.01 9.52 -3.11
C ALA A 12 7.68 10.89 -3.74
N PRO A 13 7.50 10.98 -5.07
CA PRO A 13 7.14 12.23 -5.72
C PRO A 13 5.81 12.75 -5.19
N ASP A 14 5.68 14.07 -5.11
CA ASP A 14 4.47 14.78 -4.68
C ASP A 14 4.00 14.46 -3.24
N ALA A 15 4.83 13.82 -2.42
CA ALA A 15 4.54 13.51 -1.02
C ALA A 15 5.67 13.98 -0.09
N ARG A 16 5.30 14.52 1.07
CA ARG A 16 6.26 14.84 2.13
C ARG A 16 6.30 13.71 3.16
N PHE A 17 7.48 13.11 3.36
CA PHE A 17 7.67 12.11 4.40
C PHE A 17 7.37 12.68 5.79
N LYS A 18 6.57 11.94 6.57
CA LYS A 18 6.22 12.28 7.96
C LYS A 18 6.91 11.38 8.97
N MET A 19 6.84 10.06 8.78
CA MET A 19 7.36 9.07 9.73
C MET A 19 7.45 7.67 9.11
N SER A 20 8.22 6.79 9.75
CA SER A 20 8.24 5.36 9.48
C SER A 20 7.54 4.61 10.61
N LEU A 21 6.79 3.57 10.26
CA LEU A 21 6.13 2.67 11.20
C LEU A 21 6.75 1.28 11.04
N ASP A 22 7.11 0.64 12.16
CA ASP A 22 7.50 -0.77 12.13
C ASP A 22 6.26 -1.64 11.89
N MET A 23 6.13 -2.13 10.67
CA MET A 23 5.04 -3.02 10.28
C MET A 23 5.31 -4.47 10.58
N GLY A 24 6.43 -4.87 11.20
CA GLY A 24 6.69 -6.23 11.66
C GLY A 24 7.65 -6.99 10.77
N ARG A 25 7.71 -8.32 10.96
CA ARG A 25 8.64 -9.21 10.25
C ARG A 25 7.88 -10.24 9.45
N THR A 26 8.49 -10.69 8.36
CA THR A 26 8.00 -11.78 7.52
C THR A 26 9.08 -12.84 7.36
N SER A 27 8.67 -14.10 7.24
CA SER A 27 9.54 -15.22 6.87
C SER A 27 9.54 -15.50 5.36
N LEU A 28 8.81 -14.69 4.59
CA LEU A 28 8.79 -14.80 3.13
C LEU A 28 10.17 -14.45 2.55
N SER A 29 10.55 -15.19 1.51
CA SER A 29 11.69 -14.85 0.67
C SER A 29 11.39 -13.61 -0.19
N MET A 30 12.45 -12.95 -0.68
CA MET A 30 12.31 -11.84 -1.61
C MET A 30 11.45 -12.19 -2.83
N ARG A 31 11.64 -13.38 -3.41
CA ARG A 31 10.84 -13.86 -4.55
C ARG A 31 9.35 -13.96 -4.24
N GLN A 32 8.99 -14.35 -3.02
CA GLN A 32 7.59 -14.42 -2.59
C GLN A 32 7.00 -13.02 -2.37
N ILE A 33 7.81 -12.07 -1.88
CA ILE A 33 7.41 -10.67 -1.73
C ILE A 33 7.18 -10.04 -3.11
N GLU A 34 8.09 -10.27 -4.07
CA GLU A 34 7.96 -9.83 -5.46
C GLU A 34 6.70 -10.39 -6.11
N ALA A 35 6.43 -11.69 -5.97
CA ALA A 35 5.21 -12.31 -6.50
C ALA A 35 3.92 -11.69 -5.90
N ALA A 36 3.93 -11.34 -4.61
CA ALA A 36 2.80 -10.64 -3.99
C ALA A 36 2.63 -9.22 -4.53
N LEU A 37 3.73 -8.50 -4.76
CA LEU A 37 3.73 -7.17 -5.37
C LEU A 37 3.19 -7.21 -6.81
N ASP A 38 3.63 -8.17 -7.62
CA ASP A 38 3.20 -8.30 -9.02
C ASP A 38 1.70 -8.61 -9.11
N LYS A 39 1.19 -9.50 -8.26
CA LYS A 39 -0.26 -9.74 -8.18
C LYS A 39 -1.03 -8.45 -7.83
N LEU A 40 -0.54 -7.67 -6.86
CA LEU A 40 -1.20 -6.42 -6.48
C LEU A 40 -1.03 -5.32 -7.54
N ARG A 41 0.06 -5.30 -8.31
CA ARG A 41 0.24 -4.37 -9.44
C ARG A 41 -0.87 -4.55 -10.48
N ASP A 42 -1.23 -5.78 -10.78
CA ASP A 42 -2.33 -6.10 -11.70
C ASP A 42 -3.69 -5.64 -11.17
N GLU A 43 -3.90 -5.72 -9.86
CA GLU A 43 -5.12 -5.27 -9.20
C GLU A 43 -5.18 -3.74 -9.07
N TYR A 44 -4.05 -3.06 -8.84
CA TYR A 44 -3.95 -1.62 -8.57
C TYR A 44 -3.38 -0.84 -9.75
N ARG A 45 -3.97 -1.05 -10.93
CA ARG A 45 -3.68 -0.26 -12.12
C ARG A 45 -4.14 1.18 -11.92
N GLY A 46 -3.38 2.15 -12.45
CA GLY A 46 -3.65 3.59 -12.26
C GLY A 46 -5.04 4.01 -12.70
N GLU A 47 -5.59 3.39 -13.74
CA GLU A 47 -6.96 3.61 -14.23
C GLU A 47 -8.05 3.26 -13.20
N SER A 48 -7.73 2.39 -12.23
CA SER A 48 -8.64 1.99 -11.15
C SER A 48 -8.44 2.78 -9.86
N TYR A 49 -7.59 3.81 -9.86
CA TYR A 49 -7.32 4.61 -8.67
C TYR A 49 -8.55 5.43 -8.28
N HIS A 50 -8.96 5.31 -7.02
CA HIS A 50 -10.04 6.09 -6.44
C HIS A 50 -9.62 6.67 -5.10
N ILE A 51 -9.70 8.00 -4.96
CA ILE A 51 -9.17 8.72 -3.79
C ILE A 51 -9.72 8.20 -2.45
N VAL A 52 -11.01 7.86 -2.40
CA VAL A 52 -11.67 7.28 -1.21
C VAL A 52 -11.60 5.75 -1.14
N LYS A 53 -11.84 5.04 -2.24
CA LYS A 53 -12.14 3.59 -2.21
C LYS A 53 -10.98 2.68 -2.63
N LYS A 54 -9.97 3.22 -3.31
CA LYS A 54 -8.87 2.44 -3.90
C LYS A 54 -7.66 3.33 -4.15
N ASN A 55 -7.03 3.74 -3.05
CA ASN A 55 -5.89 4.66 -3.03
C ASN A 55 -4.60 3.94 -2.59
N CYS A 56 -3.51 4.68 -2.44
CA CYS A 56 -2.21 4.16 -2.00
C CYS A 56 -2.29 3.43 -0.64
N ASN A 57 -3.12 3.87 0.30
CA ASN A 57 -3.27 3.22 1.60
C ASN A 57 -3.98 1.87 1.50
N HIS A 58 -4.92 1.70 0.56
CA HIS A 58 -5.56 0.40 0.33
C HIS A 58 -4.56 -0.61 -0.25
N PHE A 59 -3.74 -0.16 -1.19
CA PHE A 59 -2.63 -0.97 -1.71
C PHE A 59 -1.66 -1.36 -0.58
N SER A 60 -1.25 -0.40 0.25
CA SER A 60 -0.35 -0.67 1.37
C SER A 60 -0.96 -1.59 2.43
N ASP A 61 -2.27 -1.50 2.70
CA ASP A 61 -2.99 -2.43 3.58
C ASP A 61 -3.02 -3.86 3.00
N ALA A 62 -3.38 -3.99 1.72
CA ALA A 62 -3.39 -5.27 1.03
C ALA A 62 -2.00 -5.93 1.02
N LEU A 63 -0.96 -5.14 0.75
CA LEU A 63 0.43 -5.62 0.80
C LEU A 63 0.82 -6.07 2.22
N CYS A 64 0.55 -5.26 3.25
CA CYS A 64 0.87 -5.63 4.63
C CYS A 64 0.16 -6.94 5.04
N ARG A 65 -1.10 -7.13 4.64
CA ARG A 65 -1.82 -8.40 4.89
C ARG A 65 -1.16 -9.56 4.15
N ALA A 66 -0.76 -9.37 2.90
CA ALA A 66 -0.16 -10.42 2.09
C ALA A 66 1.22 -10.86 2.60
N ILE A 67 2.09 -9.90 2.96
CA ILE A 67 3.48 -10.20 3.30
C ILE A 67 3.75 -10.33 4.80
N ILE A 68 2.97 -9.66 5.65
CA ILE A 68 3.18 -9.66 7.11
C ILE A 68 2.02 -10.36 7.85
N GLY A 69 0.86 -10.51 7.22
CA GLY A 69 -0.32 -11.11 7.85
C GLY A 69 -1.08 -10.15 8.77
N ARG A 70 -0.78 -8.85 8.73
CA ARG A 70 -1.48 -7.83 9.54
C ARG A 70 -1.81 -6.57 8.74
N PRO A 71 -2.90 -5.86 9.07
CA PRO A 71 -3.30 -4.65 8.36
C PRO A 71 -2.44 -3.44 8.74
N LEU A 72 -2.63 -2.34 8.00
CA LEU A 72 -2.18 -1.03 8.43
C LEU A 72 -2.94 -0.56 9.69
N PRO A 73 -2.32 0.30 10.52
CA PRO A 73 -3.04 0.93 11.61
C PRO A 73 -4.26 1.73 11.10
N PRO A 74 -5.46 1.59 11.71
CA PRO A 74 -6.70 2.18 11.18
C PRO A 74 -6.66 3.70 10.98
N TRP A 75 -5.82 4.40 11.75
CA TRP A 75 -5.68 5.85 11.66
C TRP A 75 -4.96 6.33 10.39
N VAL A 76 -4.22 5.46 9.68
CA VAL A 76 -3.46 5.81 8.48
C VAL A 76 -4.40 6.17 7.32
N ASN A 77 -5.52 5.46 7.17
CA ASN A 77 -6.48 5.68 6.08
C ASN A 77 -7.83 6.21 6.59
N ARG A 78 -7.84 6.98 7.69
CA ARG A 78 -9.09 7.41 8.36
C ARG A 78 -10.08 8.12 7.42
N LEU A 79 -9.59 8.89 6.45
CA LEU A 79 -10.43 9.63 5.50
C LEU A 79 -11.13 8.73 4.47
N ALA A 80 -10.61 7.53 4.18
CA ALA A 80 -11.31 6.58 3.31
C ALA A 80 -12.64 6.07 3.91
N TRP A 81 -12.80 6.19 5.23
CA TRP A 81 -14.01 5.84 5.96
C TRP A 81 -15.01 7.00 6.08
N TRP A 82 -14.60 8.22 5.74
CA TRP A 82 -15.49 9.38 5.79
C TRP A 82 -16.39 9.38 4.56
N GLY A 83 -17.66 8.99 4.75
CA GLY A 83 -18.66 8.89 3.67
C GLY A 83 -19.11 7.48 3.33
N SER A 84 -18.68 6.46 4.09
CA SER A 84 -19.31 5.13 4.07
C SER A 84 -20.56 5.14 4.97
N TRP A 85 -21.61 5.82 4.52
CA TRP A 85 -22.98 5.70 5.04
C TRP A 85 -23.88 5.25 3.89
#